data_AF-A0A835V0A2-F1
#
_entry.id   AF-A0A835V0A2-F1
#
_cell.length_a   1.000
_cell.length_b   1.000
_cell.length_c   1.000
_cell.angle_alpha   90.00
_cell.angle_beta   90.00
_cell.angle_gamma   90.00
#
_symmetry.space_group_name_H-M   'P 1'
#
loop_
_entity.id
_entity.type
_entity.pdbx_description
1 polymer ?
#
loop_
_entity_poly.entity_id
_entity_poly.type
_entity_poly.pdbx_seq_one_letter_code
_entity_poly.pdbx_strand_id
1 'polypeptide(L)'
;MRWEVRRLLQKGRSVMILLSSLSPIVSSSSSTSISICSVAAMSNSVGVLHTAAAEQKRALRSRIRRELRSIPADQRTHEDNEIQKLVLDSLWFKSSKRLCAYVSCEALREVDTTKILSECLSSIDHGAFGHHFGEEKASCSSS
;
A
#
# COMPACT_ATOMS: atom_id res chain seq x y z
N MET A 1 27.41 9.82 35.20
CA MET A 1 28.06 10.65 34.17
C MET A 1 27.02 10.91 33.07
N ARG A 2 26.14 11.90 33.26
CA ARG A 2 26.30 13.30 32.79
C ARG A 2 26.59 13.39 31.29
N TRP A 3 25.54 13.38 30.47
CA TRP A 3 25.57 13.99 29.15
C TRP A 3 24.31 14.84 29.01
N GLU A 4 24.40 16.08 29.48
CA GLU A 4 23.37 17.09 29.24
C GLU A 4 24.09 18.43 29.08
N VAL A 5 24.35 18.86 27.84
CA VAL A 5 24.49 20.28 27.51
C VAL A 5 24.03 20.52 26.06
N ARG A 6 22.73 20.77 25.94
CA ARG A 6 22.10 21.92 25.25
C ARG A 6 22.95 22.64 24.18
N ARG A 7 22.44 22.64 22.94
CA ARG A 7 22.48 23.84 22.09
C ARG A 7 21.08 24.46 22.05
N LEU A 8 20.98 25.61 22.69
CA LEU A 8 19.86 26.53 22.71
C LEU A 8 19.68 27.21 21.34
N LEU A 9 18.41 27.27 20.89
CA LEU A 9 17.66 28.47 20.46
C LEU A 9 18.33 29.38 19.40
N GLN A 10 17.73 29.73 18.26
CA GLN A 10 16.50 30.51 18.09
C GLN A 10 16.22 30.77 16.59
N LYS A 11 15.02 31.32 16.33
CA LYS A 11 14.49 31.99 15.12
C LYS A 11 13.98 31.03 14.04
N GLY A 12 12.73 31.06 13.61
CA GLY A 12 11.64 32.02 13.82
C GLY A 12 10.85 32.14 12.53
N ARG A 13 9.61 31.64 12.55
CA ARG A 13 8.39 32.05 11.80
C ARG A 13 8.55 32.47 10.31
N SER A 14 7.81 31.81 9.41
CA SER A 14 6.63 32.45 8.80
C SER A 14 5.76 31.47 8.01
N VAL A 15 4.46 31.71 8.13
CA VAL A 15 3.29 31.10 7.49
C VAL A 15 3.12 31.69 6.09
N MET A 16 2.68 30.89 5.11
CA MET A 16 1.61 31.25 4.17
C MET A 16 1.05 29.98 3.53
N ILE A 17 -0.20 29.70 3.87
CA ILE A 17 -1.13 28.85 3.13
C ILE A 17 -1.55 29.65 1.89
N LEU A 18 -1.40 29.09 0.70
CA LEU A 18 -2.20 29.49 -0.45
C LEU A 18 -2.76 28.26 -1.16
N LEU A 19 -4.07 28.34 -1.31
CA LEU A 19 -5.03 27.36 -1.78
C LEU A 19 -5.08 27.36 -3.32
N SER A 20 -5.40 26.19 -3.87
CA SER A 20 -6.13 25.94 -5.13
C SER A 20 -5.54 26.40 -6.47
N SER A 21 -5.23 25.41 -7.32
CA SER A 21 -5.76 25.38 -8.69
C SER A 21 -6.12 23.95 -9.11
N LEU A 22 -7.16 23.87 -9.92
CA LEU A 22 -7.96 22.69 -10.23
C LEU A 22 -7.52 22.03 -11.56
N SER A 23 -7.43 20.69 -11.53
CA SER A 23 -7.87 19.73 -12.57
C SER A 23 -6.94 19.43 -13.80
N PRO A 24 -7.28 18.44 -14.66
CA PRO A 24 -6.47 17.22 -14.84
C PRO A 24 -5.98 17.02 -16.29
N ILE A 25 -4.93 16.23 -16.52
CA ILE A 25 -4.63 15.72 -17.87
C ILE A 25 -4.36 14.22 -17.83
N VAL A 26 -5.17 13.55 -18.65
CA VAL A 26 -5.21 12.14 -18.99
C VAL A 26 -4.11 11.83 -20.03
N SER A 27 -3.78 10.54 -20.15
CA SER A 27 -3.19 9.88 -21.34
C SER A 27 -1.67 9.76 -21.39
N SER A 28 -1.14 8.54 -21.18
CA SER A 28 -1.01 7.55 -22.25
C SER A 28 -0.01 6.45 -21.87
N SER A 29 -0.43 5.21 -22.10
CA SER A 29 0.34 3.98 -21.99
C SER A 29 1.59 4.00 -22.87
N SER A 30 2.70 3.49 -22.35
CA SER A 30 3.75 2.88 -23.18
C SER A 30 4.19 1.57 -22.54
N SER A 31 3.78 0.48 -23.19
CA SER A 31 4.25 -0.87 -22.93
C SER A 31 5.75 -0.93 -23.20
N THR A 32 6.55 -1.14 -22.16
CA THR A 32 7.95 -1.55 -22.34
C THR A 32 8.06 -3.00 -21.89
N SER A 33 8.32 -3.84 -22.88
CA SER A 33 8.66 -5.24 -22.77
C SER A 33 9.84 -5.43 -21.82
N ILE A 34 9.74 -6.45 -20.97
CA ILE A 34 10.83 -6.89 -20.10
C ILE A 34 11.96 -7.40 -20.99
N SER A 35 13.03 -6.60 -21.10
CA SER A 35 14.28 -7.02 -21.75
C SER A 35 15.33 -7.35 -20.69
N ILE A 36 16.05 -8.41 -20.99
CA ILE A 36 16.92 -9.20 -20.12
C ILE A 36 18.13 -8.36 -19.63
N CYS A 37 18.57 -8.70 -18.43
CA CYS A 37 19.65 -8.15 -17.62
C CYS A 37 20.86 -7.66 -18.42
N SER A 38 21.07 -6.34 -18.50
CA SER A 38 22.39 -5.77 -18.77
C SER A 38 23.05 -5.41 -17.44
N VAL A 39 24.08 -6.17 -17.05
CA VAL A 39 24.96 -5.82 -15.93
C VAL A 39 25.83 -4.65 -16.41
N ALA A 40 25.30 -3.44 -16.30
CA ALA A 40 26.06 -2.21 -16.48
C ALA A 40 26.70 -1.86 -15.13
N ALA A 41 28.03 -1.80 -15.08
CA ALA A 41 28.77 -1.28 -13.94
C ALA A 41 28.33 0.16 -13.68
N MET A 42 27.52 0.37 -12.64
CA MET A 42 27.01 1.69 -12.26
C MET A 42 28.12 2.49 -11.59
N SER A 43 28.46 3.62 -12.19
CA SER A 43 29.33 4.65 -11.63
C SER A 43 29.02 4.92 -10.15
N ASN A 44 30.08 5.07 -9.32
CA ASN A 44 30.02 5.21 -7.86
C ASN A 44 29.08 6.30 -7.32
N SER A 45 28.63 7.26 -8.13
CA SER A 45 27.66 8.29 -7.72
C SER A 45 26.22 7.77 -7.58
N VAL A 46 25.83 6.75 -8.34
CA VAL A 46 24.50 6.11 -8.25
C VAL A 46 24.42 5.19 -7.03
N GLY A 47 25.54 4.55 -6.68
CA GLY A 47 25.65 3.72 -5.47
C GLY A 47 25.39 4.50 -4.18
N VAL A 48 25.92 5.72 -4.06
CA VAL A 48 25.76 6.58 -2.87
C VAL A 48 24.33 7.10 -2.70
N LEU A 49 23.63 7.44 -3.79
CA LEU A 49 22.22 7.85 -3.73
C LEU A 49 21.31 6.68 -3.34
N HIS A 50 21.57 5.48 -3.88
CA HIS A 50 20.79 4.29 -3.55
C HIS A 50 20.97 3.85 -2.09
N THR A 51 22.18 3.98 -1.52
CA THR A 51 22.42 3.70 -0.11
C THR A 51 21.76 4.71 0.81
N ALA A 52 21.79 6.00 0.47
CA ALA A 52 21.11 7.04 1.26
C ALA A 52 19.59 6.81 1.33
N ALA A 53 18.95 6.49 0.20
CA ALA A 53 17.52 6.15 0.17
C ALA A 53 17.21 4.87 0.95
N ALA A 54 18.08 3.86 0.87
CA ALA A 54 17.92 2.61 1.64
C ALA A 54 18.04 2.86 3.15
N GLU A 55 18.96 3.71 3.58
CA GLU A 55 19.14 4.13 4.97
C GLU A 55 17.95 4.92 5.49
N GLN A 56 17.44 5.88 4.70
CA GLN A 56 16.23 6.62 5.03
C GLN A 56 15.03 5.69 5.19
N LYS A 57 14.82 4.75 4.25
CA LYS A 57 13.77 3.72 4.36
C LYS A 57 13.97 2.85 5.60
N ARG A 58 15.20 2.45 5.94
CA ARG A 58 15.50 1.64 7.13
C ARG A 58 15.20 2.41 8.43
N ALA A 59 15.59 3.68 8.50
CA ALA A 59 15.31 4.55 9.63
C ALA A 59 13.79 4.70 9.83
N LEU A 60 13.06 4.98 8.75
CA LEU A 60 11.61 5.10 8.77
C LEU A 60 10.92 3.81 9.22
N ARG A 61 11.25 2.65 8.62
CA ARG A 61 10.69 1.35 9.05
C ARG A 61 10.96 1.05 10.52
N SER A 62 12.11 1.48 11.05
CA SER A 62 12.45 1.27 12.46
C SER A 62 11.63 2.17 13.38
N ARG A 63 11.35 3.40 12.96
CA ARG A 63 10.44 4.32 13.64
C ARG A 63 9.01 3.77 13.65
N ILE A 64 8.47 3.39 12.49
CA ILE A 64 7.11 2.84 12.37
C ILE A 64 6.94 1.60 13.25
N ARG A 65 7.89 0.65 13.22
CA ARG A 65 7.83 -0.54 14.09
C ARG A 65 7.83 -0.19 15.58
N ARG A 66 8.48 0.90 15.99
CA ARG A 66 8.45 1.37 17.38
C ARG A 66 7.09 1.96 17.74
N GLU A 67 6.55 2.80 16.87
CA GLU A 67 5.23 3.43 17.04
C GLU A 67 4.12 2.37 17.07
N LEU A 68 4.16 1.39 16.15
CA LEU A 68 3.23 0.27 16.15
C LEU A 68 3.29 -0.49 17.49
N ARG A 69 4.48 -0.77 18.03
CA ARG A 69 4.62 -1.44 19.34
C ARG A 69 4.05 -0.65 20.51
N SER A 70 4.00 0.67 20.43
CA SER A 70 3.43 1.50 21.49
C SER A 70 1.89 1.53 21.49
N ILE A 71 1.23 0.98 20.47
CA ILE A 71 -0.24 0.89 20.42
C ILE A 71 -0.71 -0.18 21.42
N PRO A 72 -1.59 0.16 22.38
CA PRO A 72 -2.21 -0.79 23.30
C PRO A 72 -3.00 -1.90 22.59
N ALA A 73 -3.08 -3.10 23.18
CA ALA A 73 -3.73 -4.26 22.56
C ALA A 73 -5.23 -4.03 22.27
N ASP A 74 -5.96 -3.39 23.19
CA ASP A 74 -7.39 -3.12 23.03
C ASP A 74 -7.64 -2.14 21.89
N GLN A 75 -6.88 -1.04 21.88
CA GLN A 75 -6.93 -0.05 20.80
C GLN A 75 -6.59 -0.69 19.46
N ARG A 76 -5.55 -1.54 19.43
CA ARG A 76 -5.14 -2.23 18.23
C ARG A 76 -6.25 -3.14 17.67
N THR A 77 -6.86 -3.94 18.54
CA THR A 77 -7.96 -4.83 18.16
C THR A 77 -9.15 -4.03 17.62
N HIS A 78 -9.45 -2.88 18.23
CA HIS A 78 -10.49 -1.99 17.75
C HIS A 78 -10.16 -1.43 16.35
N GLU A 79 -8.96 -0.88 16.15
CA GLU A 79 -8.52 -0.35 14.86
C GLU A 79 -8.50 -1.42 13.76
N ASP A 80 -8.01 -2.63 14.06
CA ASP A 80 -7.99 -3.75 13.12
C ASP A 80 -9.42 -4.14 12.68
N ASN A 81 -10.39 -4.13 13.61
CA ASN A 81 -11.79 -4.40 13.29
C ASN A 81 -12.40 -3.33 12.38
N GLU A 82 -12.14 -2.05 12.64
CA GLU A 82 -12.66 -0.95 11.83
C GLU A 82 -12.05 -0.93 10.42
N ILE A 83 -10.75 -1.21 10.29
CA ILE A 83 -10.09 -1.33 8.98
C ILE A 83 -10.68 -2.49 8.18
N GLN A 84 -10.84 -3.66 8.80
CA GLN A 84 -11.44 -4.81 8.13
C GLN A 84 -12.88 -4.51 7.68
N LYS A 85 -13.67 -3.88 8.54
CA LYS A 85 -15.05 -3.46 8.21
C LYS A 85 -15.08 -2.51 7.02
N LEU A 86 -14.19 -1.51 6.98
CA LEU A 86 -14.10 -0.57 5.86
C LEU A 86 -13.83 -1.29 4.53
N VAL A 87 -12.94 -2.29 4.54
CA VAL A 87 -12.67 -3.11 3.36
C VAL A 87 -13.90 -3.92 2.97
N LEU A 88 -14.49 -4.66 3.91
CA LEU A 88 -15.66 -5.51 3.68
C LEU A 88 -16.87 -4.73 3.16
N ASP A 89 -17.07 -3.50 3.66
CA ASP A 89 -18.20 -2.65 3.27
C ASP A 89 -18.00 -1.96 1.91
N SER A 90 -16.75 -1.88 1.43
CA SER A 90 -16.41 -1.16 0.21
C SER A 90 -16.98 -1.80 -1.07
N LEU A 91 -17.37 -0.96 -2.03
CA LEU A 91 -17.89 -1.40 -3.33
C LEU A 91 -16.82 -2.14 -4.16
N TRP A 92 -15.56 -1.72 -4.08
CA TRP A 92 -14.47 -2.36 -4.82
C TRP A 92 -14.21 -3.78 -4.31
N PHE A 93 -14.31 -4.02 -3.00
CA PHE A 93 -14.16 -5.35 -2.43
C PHE A 93 -15.33 -6.25 -2.85
N LYS A 94 -16.58 -5.79 -2.67
CA LYS A 94 -17.79 -6.55 -3.02
C LYS A 94 -17.92 -6.89 -4.51
N SER A 95 -17.36 -6.06 -5.39
CA SER A 95 -17.36 -6.31 -6.85
C SER A 95 -16.15 -7.13 -7.34
N SER A 96 -15.16 -7.37 -6.47
CA SER A 96 -13.95 -8.10 -6.84
C SER A 96 -14.20 -9.60 -6.93
N LYS A 97 -13.82 -10.21 -8.07
CA LYS A 97 -13.89 -11.67 -8.27
C LYS A 97 -12.66 -12.42 -7.78
N ARG A 98 -11.54 -11.72 -7.58
CA ARG A 98 -10.24 -12.26 -7.19
C ARG A 98 -9.54 -11.26 -6.27
N LEU A 99 -8.91 -11.76 -5.22
CA LEU A 99 -8.16 -10.96 -4.26
C LEU A 99 -6.77 -11.57 -4.05
N CYS A 100 -5.77 -10.71 -3.86
CA CYS A 100 -4.47 -11.09 -3.31
C CYS A 100 -4.35 -10.42 -1.94
N ALA A 101 -4.30 -11.24 -0.89
CA ALA A 101 -4.20 -10.78 0.49
C ALA A 101 -3.05 -11.53 1.18
N TYR A 102 -2.38 -10.84 2.09
CA TYR A 102 -1.41 -11.47 2.98
C TYR A 102 -2.14 -12.07 4.20
N VAL A 103 -1.54 -13.11 4.78
CA VAL A 103 -1.93 -13.60 6.11
C VAL A 103 -1.22 -12.73 7.13
N SER A 104 -1.98 -12.13 8.04
CA SER A 104 -1.47 -11.21 9.05
C SER A 104 -0.32 -11.83 9.86
N CYS A 105 0.75 -11.07 10.06
CA CYS A 105 1.88 -11.47 10.90
C CYS A 105 1.99 -10.60 12.16
N GLU A 106 1.73 -11.20 13.32
CA GLU A 106 1.80 -10.51 14.61
C GLU A 106 3.20 -9.93 14.90
N ALA A 107 4.27 -10.65 14.53
CA ALA A 107 5.65 -10.17 14.73
C ALA A 107 5.95 -8.89 13.94
N LEU A 108 5.28 -8.69 12.79
CA LEU A 108 5.38 -7.48 11.98
C LEU A 108 4.37 -6.40 12.40
N ARG A 109 3.47 -6.73 13.33
CA ARG A 109 2.37 -5.87 13.79
C ARG A 109 1.52 -5.35 12.63
N GLU A 110 1.28 -6.18 11.63
CA GLU A 110 0.39 -5.91 10.50
C GLU A 110 -1.08 -5.95 10.90
N VAL A 111 -1.94 -5.27 10.15
CA VAL A 111 -3.39 -5.32 10.36
C VAL A 111 -3.87 -6.76 10.30
N ASP A 112 -4.75 -7.15 11.22
CA ASP A 112 -5.38 -8.46 11.15
C ASP A 112 -6.27 -8.57 9.89
N THR A 113 -6.09 -9.64 9.11
CA THR A 113 -6.83 -9.87 7.85
C THR A 113 -7.78 -11.07 7.94
N THR A 114 -7.95 -11.68 9.12
CA THR A 114 -8.71 -12.92 9.29
C THR A 114 -10.15 -12.85 8.80
N LYS A 115 -10.89 -11.76 9.02
CA LYS A 115 -12.28 -11.62 8.57
C LYS A 115 -12.38 -11.46 7.06
N ILE A 116 -11.46 -10.71 6.47
CA ILE A 116 -11.37 -10.53 5.01
C ILE A 116 -11.12 -11.89 4.35
N LEU A 117 -10.15 -12.66 4.86
CA LEU A 117 -9.86 -14.01 4.36
C LEU A 117 -11.05 -14.95 4.57
N SER A 118 -11.71 -14.88 5.73
CA SER A 118 -12.88 -15.71 6.02
C SER A 118 -14.02 -15.46 5.02
N GLU A 119 -14.30 -14.20 4.68
CA GLU A 119 -15.32 -13.83 3.68
C GLU A 119 -14.96 -14.33 2.28
N CYS A 120 -13.69 -14.18 1.88
CA CYS A 120 -13.25 -14.66 0.57
C CYS A 120 -13.32 -16.18 0.45
N LEU A 121 -12.98 -16.90 1.52
CA LEU A 121 -12.92 -18.37 1.50
C LEU A 121 -14.28 -19.02 1.77
N SER A 122 -15.17 -18.42 2.56
CA SER A 122 -16.52 -18.95 2.81
C SER A 122 -17.39 -18.98 1.55
N SER A 123 -17.17 -18.03 0.63
CA SER A 123 -17.88 -18.00 -0.66
C SER A 123 -17.53 -19.17 -1.60
N ILE A 124 -16.42 -19.87 -1.36
CA ILE A 124 -15.96 -20.99 -2.18
C ILE A 124 -16.80 -22.25 -1.92
N ASP A 125 -17.30 -22.43 -0.70
CA ASP A 125 -18.12 -23.59 -0.32
C ASP A 125 -19.55 -23.54 -0.89
N HIS A 126 -19.97 -22.41 -1.47
CA HIS A 126 -21.31 -22.21 -2.04
C HIS A 126 -21.38 -22.22 -3.59
N GLY A 127 -20.42 -22.85 -4.27
CA GLY A 127 -20.64 -23.45 -5.60
C GLY A 127 -21.08 -22.52 -6.76
N ALA A 128 -20.79 -21.21 -6.71
CA ALA A 128 -21.22 -20.26 -7.74
C ALA A 128 -20.06 -19.55 -8.47
N PHE A 129 -19.07 -20.29 -8.96
CA PHE A 129 -18.29 -19.84 -10.11
C PHE A 129 -19.08 -20.14 -11.39
N GLY A 130 -20.20 -19.44 -11.56
CA GLY A 130 -20.91 -19.36 -12.82
C GLY A 130 -20.05 -18.62 -13.83
N HIS A 131 -19.58 -19.35 -14.83
CA HIS A 131 -18.94 -18.85 -16.03
C HIS A 131 -19.70 -17.63 -16.60
N HIS A 132 -19.09 -16.45 -16.53
CA HIS A 132 -19.42 -15.32 -17.40
C HIS A 132 -18.13 -14.86 -18.07
N PHE A 133 -17.53 -15.78 -18.82
CA PHE A 133 -16.59 -15.44 -19.87
C PHE A 133 -17.46 -14.93 -21.03
N GLY A 134 -17.39 -13.65 -21.34
CA GLY A 134 -18.18 -13.06 -22.41
C GLY A 134 -17.80 -13.68 -23.76
N GLU A 135 -18.71 -14.46 -24.33
CA GLU A 135 -18.75 -14.69 -25.78
C GLU A 135 -19.22 -13.40 -26.43
N GLU A 136 -18.29 -12.62 -26.96
CA GLU A 136 -18.58 -11.57 -27.92
C GLU A 136 -18.96 -12.24 -29.25
N LYS A 137 -20.26 -12.50 -29.46
CA LYS A 137 -20.76 -12.89 -30.78
C LYS A 137 -20.80 -11.65 -31.67
N ALA A 138 -19.79 -11.52 -32.53
CA ALA A 138 -19.86 -10.64 -33.70
C ALA A 138 -20.98 -11.14 -34.62
N SER A 139 -22.11 -10.43 -34.64
CA SER A 139 -23.18 -10.62 -35.62
C SER A 139 -22.90 -9.73 -36.82
N CYS A 140 -22.35 -10.30 -37.90
CA CYS A 140 -22.34 -9.66 -39.22
C CYS A 140 -23.78 -9.65 -39.76
N SER A 141 -24.39 -8.47 -39.81
CA SER A 141 -25.62 -8.23 -40.57
C SER A 141 -25.27 -7.74 -41.98
N SER A 142 -25.48 -8.61 -42.96
CA SER A 142 -25.57 -8.25 -44.38
C SER A 142 -26.98 -7.75 -44.68
N SER A 143 -27.09 -6.55 -45.24
CA SER A 143 -28.17 -6.11 -46.14
C SER A 143 -27.64 -4.94 -46.95
#